data_AF-A0A7S2PP07-F1
#
_entry.id   AF-A0A7S2PP07-F1
#
_cell.length_a   1.000
_cell.length_b   1.000
_cell.length_c   1.000
_cell.angle_alpha   90.00
_cell.angle_beta   90.00
_cell.angle_gamma   90.00
#
_symmetry.space_group_name_H-M   'P 1'
#
loop_
_entity.id
_entity.type
_entity.pdbx_description
1 polymer ?
#
loop_
_entity_poly.entity_id
_entity_poly.type
_entity_poly.pdbx_seq_one_letter_code
_entity_poly.pdbx_strand_id
1 'polypeptide(L)'
;DKCPLSQNANIMVMLLTKHPEFFAYPMENIRGALSFAEESLHMSVDDIERLVTKMPVFLSYSVENDLAPSTSFFQEELGFSLSQIRRTIITYPPVVNYSGHANVEAVLDLMDELFDDPKDILRISMVEPIVWSLPIDDLVSRVSFLSQTMELDLDELRSILTSLPKLFTLRVDNNVMPKLEFFLQHMSKEDLRDYVLESPTILSSSLDGRIRPRIGQILELGFDISDTPAYLMMSNNKQFEAWRDQFTTTVSG
;
A
#
# COMPACT_ATOMS: atom_id res chain seq x y z
N ASP A 1 -9.22 -1.85 40.33
CA ASP A 1 -9.05 -2.01 38.88
C ASP A 1 -7.76 -2.72 38.54
N LYS A 2 -7.83 -3.86 37.84
CA LYS A 2 -6.67 -4.66 37.47
C LYS A 2 -6.12 -4.11 36.15
N CYS A 3 -4.91 -3.56 36.18
CA CYS A 3 -4.20 -3.10 34.98
C CYS A 3 -4.04 -4.28 33.98
N PRO A 4 -4.36 -4.13 32.68
CA PRO A 4 -4.17 -5.18 31.67
C PRO A 4 -2.74 -5.76 31.65
N LEU A 5 -1.74 -4.91 31.94
CA LEU A 5 -0.34 -5.30 32.09
C LEU A 5 -0.09 -6.33 33.21
N SER A 6 -0.89 -6.29 34.29
CA SER A 6 -0.78 -7.24 35.41
C SER A 6 -1.34 -8.61 35.08
N GLN A 7 -2.17 -8.72 34.03
CA GLN A 7 -2.73 -9.98 33.55
C GLN A 7 -1.82 -10.62 32.48
N ASN A 8 -0.97 -9.84 31.82
CA ASN A 8 -0.14 -10.27 30.70
C ASN A 8 1.35 -10.13 31.01
N ALA A 9 1.85 -10.98 31.92
CA ALA A 9 3.26 -11.02 32.32
C ALA A 9 4.22 -11.15 31.11
N ASN A 10 3.80 -11.84 30.06
CA ASN A 10 4.59 -12.01 28.84
C ASN A 10 4.81 -10.69 28.07
N ILE A 11 3.77 -9.86 27.94
CA ILE A 11 3.88 -8.54 27.29
C ILE A 11 4.83 -7.65 28.09
N MET A 12 4.71 -7.64 29.42
CA MET A 12 5.62 -6.87 30.28
C MET A 12 7.07 -7.35 30.17
N VAL A 13 7.32 -8.66 30.21
CA VAL A 13 8.68 -9.20 30.03
C VAL A 13 9.23 -8.84 28.64
N MET A 14 8.41 -8.94 27.59
CA MET A 14 8.80 -8.55 26.23
C MET A 14 9.16 -7.06 26.17
N LEU A 15 8.32 -6.17 26.70
CA LEU A 15 8.57 -4.73 26.75
C LEU A 15 9.86 -4.39 27.49
N LEU A 16 10.05 -4.97 28.68
CA LEU A 16 11.24 -4.76 29.52
C LEU A 16 12.54 -5.21 28.84
N THR A 17 12.48 -6.25 28.00
CA THR A 17 13.66 -6.87 27.39
C THR A 17 13.98 -6.32 26.00
N LYS A 18 12.96 -5.96 25.21
CA LYS A 18 13.11 -5.57 23.80
C LYS A 18 12.81 -4.10 23.51
N HIS A 19 11.98 -3.46 24.33
CA HIS A 19 11.47 -2.12 24.07
C HIS A 19 11.53 -1.21 25.30
N PRO A 20 12.69 -1.05 25.97
CA PRO A 20 12.82 -0.28 27.21
C PRO A 20 12.42 1.20 27.04
N GLU A 21 12.37 1.72 25.81
CA GLU A 21 11.85 3.06 25.50
C GLU A 21 10.42 3.30 26.01
N PHE A 22 9.63 2.25 26.23
CA PHE A 22 8.26 2.38 26.74
C PHE A 22 8.18 3.03 28.12
N PHE A 23 9.26 2.99 28.91
CA PHE A 23 9.35 3.69 30.19
C PHE A 23 9.25 5.22 30.08
N ALA A 24 9.52 5.78 28.89
CA ALA A 24 9.36 7.20 28.64
C ALA A 24 7.89 7.60 28.36
N TYR A 25 6.99 6.64 28.14
CA TYR A 25 5.61 6.93 27.80
C TYR A 25 4.76 7.15 29.07
N PRO A 26 3.75 8.04 29.03
CA PRO A 26 2.84 8.22 30.14
C PRO A 26 2.15 6.90 30.52
N MET A 27 2.17 6.54 31.80
CA MET A 27 1.54 5.30 32.28
C MET A 27 0.04 5.21 31.97
N GLU A 28 -0.63 6.36 31.88
CA GLU A 28 -2.02 6.47 31.45
C GLU A 28 -2.18 6.02 29.99
N ASN A 29 -1.34 6.51 29.08
CA ASN A 29 -1.37 6.13 27.67
C ASN A 29 -1.06 4.64 27.47
N ILE A 30 -0.06 4.11 28.18
CA ILE A 30 0.26 2.67 28.10
C ILE A 30 -0.96 1.84 28.50
N ARG A 31 -1.62 2.18 29.62
CA ARG A 31 -2.82 1.47 30.09
C ARG A 31 -3.99 1.62 29.14
N GLY A 32 -4.24 2.85 28.70
CA GLY A 32 -5.32 3.20 27.78
C GLY A 32 -5.19 2.47 26.46
N ALA A 33 -4.01 2.51 25.82
CA ALA A 33 -3.75 1.84 24.54
C ALA A 33 -3.95 0.32 24.62
N LEU A 34 -3.54 -0.31 25.73
CA LEU A 34 -3.73 -1.74 25.95
C LEU A 34 -5.18 -2.12 26.21
N SER A 35 -5.87 -1.40 27.10
CA SER A 35 -7.31 -1.59 27.32
C SER A 35 -8.10 -1.35 26.05
N PHE A 36 -7.75 -0.34 25.26
CA PHE A 36 -8.41 -0.07 23.99
C PHE A 36 -8.21 -1.21 22.99
N ALA A 37 -6.99 -1.73 22.85
CA ALA A 37 -6.71 -2.87 21.98
C ALA A 37 -7.48 -4.14 22.42
N GLU A 38 -7.53 -4.42 23.72
CA GLU A 38 -8.20 -5.61 24.27
C GLU A 38 -9.73 -5.48 24.27
N GLU A 39 -10.25 -4.39 24.84
CA GLU A 39 -11.67 -4.22 25.14
C GLU A 39 -12.44 -3.65 23.93
N SER A 40 -11.89 -2.65 23.24
CA SER A 40 -12.57 -1.99 22.11
C SER A 40 -12.31 -2.69 20.79
N LEU A 41 -11.07 -3.11 20.53
CA LEU A 41 -10.69 -3.79 19.27
C LEU A 41 -10.78 -5.32 19.33
N HIS A 42 -11.05 -5.89 20.51
CA HIS A 42 -11.09 -7.35 20.73
C HIS A 42 -9.84 -8.06 20.19
N MET A 43 -8.67 -7.46 20.40
CA MET A 43 -7.38 -8.07 20.08
C MET A 43 -7.05 -9.15 21.10
N SER A 44 -6.54 -10.28 20.61
CA SER A 44 -5.96 -11.29 21.49
C SER A 44 -4.62 -10.80 22.07
N VAL A 45 -4.14 -11.46 23.11
CA VAL A 45 -2.81 -11.19 23.68
C VAL A 45 -1.72 -11.31 22.62
N ASP A 46 -1.81 -12.32 21.74
CA ASP A 46 -0.86 -12.52 20.64
C ASP A 46 -0.90 -11.38 19.62
N ASP A 47 -2.10 -10.84 19.34
CA ASP A 47 -2.25 -9.69 18.44
C ASP A 47 -1.60 -8.43 19.03
N ILE A 48 -1.82 -8.18 20.33
CA ILE A 48 -1.23 -7.06 21.06
C ILE A 48 0.29 -7.20 21.11
N GLU A 49 0.81 -8.41 21.38
CA GLU A 49 2.25 -8.68 21.38
C GLU A 49 2.87 -8.39 20.00
N ARG A 50 2.22 -8.84 18.92
CA ARG A 50 2.66 -8.56 17.54
C ARG A 50 2.64 -7.06 17.23
N LEU A 51 1.56 -6.37 17.60
CA LEU A 51 1.39 -4.94 17.39
C LEU A 51 2.48 -4.14 18.10
N VAL A 52 2.68 -4.38 19.39
CA VAL A 52 3.65 -3.65 20.22
C VAL A 52 5.08 -4.01 19.83
N THR A 53 5.36 -5.26 19.44
CA THR A 53 6.68 -5.65 18.91
C THR A 53 7.01 -4.91 17.60
N LYS A 54 6.00 -4.73 16.73
CA LYS A 54 6.17 -4.03 15.45
C LYS A 54 6.24 -2.51 15.62
N MET A 55 5.47 -1.96 16.56
CA MET A 55 5.35 -0.52 16.80
C MET A 55 5.19 -0.24 18.31
N PRO A 56 6.29 -0.18 19.07
CA PRO A 56 6.25 0.06 20.52
C PRO A 56 5.63 1.41 20.88
N VAL A 57 5.83 2.41 20.01
CA VAL A 57 5.27 3.76 20.15
C VAL A 57 3.74 3.78 20.18
N PHE A 58 3.05 2.70 19.76
CA PHE A 58 1.61 2.53 19.97
C PHE A 58 1.19 2.80 21.41
N LEU A 59 2.01 2.38 22.38
CA LEU A 59 1.74 2.55 23.82
C LEU A 59 1.88 4.00 24.30
N SER A 60 2.41 4.88 23.46
CA SER A 60 2.50 6.32 23.74
C SER A 60 1.26 7.10 23.34
N TYR A 61 0.36 6.50 22.55
CA TYR A 61 -0.83 7.17 22.03
C TYR A 61 -1.94 7.29 23.07
N SER A 62 -2.65 8.41 23.03
CA SER A 62 -3.87 8.64 23.80
C SER A 62 -5.05 7.94 23.14
N VAL A 63 -5.90 7.34 23.95
CA VAL A 63 -7.17 6.78 23.44
C VAL A 63 -8.05 7.89 22.87
N GLU A 64 -8.17 9.02 23.57
CA GLU A 64 -9.11 10.09 23.24
C GLU A 64 -8.67 10.89 22.02
N ASN A 65 -7.36 11.14 21.86
CA ASN A 65 -6.85 12.05 20.83
C ASN A 65 -6.32 11.33 19.59
N ASP A 66 -5.89 10.07 19.72
CA ASP A 66 -5.22 9.34 18.63
C ASP A 66 -6.03 8.11 18.21
N LEU A 67 -6.22 7.16 19.14
CA LEU A 67 -6.73 5.83 18.80
C LEU A 67 -8.22 5.83 18.45
N ALA A 68 -9.07 6.36 19.34
CA ALA A 68 -10.52 6.33 19.14
C ALA A 68 -10.95 7.13 17.90
N PRO A 69 -10.48 8.38 17.67
CA PRO A 69 -10.84 9.13 16.47
C PRO A 69 -10.45 8.40 15.18
N SER A 70 -9.23 7.83 15.13
CA SER A 70 -8.78 7.05 13.97
C SER A 70 -9.70 5.86 13.70
N THR A 71 -10.04 5.08 14.74
CA THR A 71 -10.91 3.91 14.56
C THR A 71 -12.35 4.28 14.21
N SER A 72 -12.89 5.36 14.79
CA SER A 72 -14.21 5.89 14.44
C SER A 72 -14.24 6.32 12.98
N PHE A 73 -13.21 7.01 12.47
CA PHE A 73 -13.13 7.35 11.05
C PHE A 73 -13.20 6.10 10.15
N PHE A 74 -12.41 5.07 10.43
CA PHE A 74 -12.46 3.83 9.65
C PHE A 74 -13.84 3.15 9.72
N GLN A 75 -14.49 3.19 10.88
CA GLN A 75 -15.76 2.51 11.08
C GLN A 75 -16.94 3.28 10.49
N GLU A 76 -17.02 4.57 10.78
CA GLU A 76 -18.18 5.43 10.53
C GLU A 76 -18.14 6.02 9.12
N GLU A 77 -16.98 6.52 8.68
CA GLU A 77 -16.83 7.14 7.36
C GLU A 77 -16.54 6.12 6.27
N LEU A 78 -15.65 5.15 6.55
CA LEU A 78 -15.22 4.17 5.54
C LEU A 78 -15.95 2.83 5.61
N GLY A 79 -16.81 2.63 6.61
CA GLY A 79 -17.62 1.42 6.76
C GLY A 79 -16.82 0.14 7.09
N PHE A 80 -15.64 0.27 7.70
CA PHE A 80 -14.88 -0.90 8.13
C PHE A 80 -15.63 -1.64 9.25
N SER A 81 -15.69 -2.97 9.14
CA SER A 81 -16.01 -3.80 10.30
C SER A 81 -14.88 -3.76 11.33
N LEU A 82 -15.21 -4.01 12.61
CA LEU A 82 -14.21 -4.11 13.68
C LEU A 82 -13.10 -5.12 13.35
N SER A 83 -13.45 -6.22 12.66
CA SER A 83 -12.49 -7.23 12.23
C SER A 83 -11.48 -6.72 11.20
N GLN A 84 -11.92 -5.84 10.28
CA GLN A 84 -11.07 -5.18 9.30
C GLN A 84 -10.19 -4.14 9.97
N ILE A 85 -10.74 -3.30 10.86
CA ILE A 85 -9.97 -2.31 11.64
C ILE A 85 -8.83 -3.02 12.39
N ARG A 86 -9.15 -4.05 13.17
CA ARG A 86 -8.16 -4.86 13.89
C ARG A 86 -7.06 -5.39 12.95
N ARG A 87 -7.45 -5.98 11.82
CA ARG A 87 -6.49 -6.53 10.84
C ARG A 87 -5.60 -5.45 10.26
N THR A 88 -6.15 -4.30 9.88
CA THR A 88 -5.41 -3.16 9.32
C THR A 88 -4.40 -2.62 10.34
N ILE A 89 -4.80 -2.46 11.61
CA ILE A 89 -3.90 -1.98 12.67
C ILE A 89 -2.76 -2.97 12.92
N ILE A 90 -3.01 -4.28 12.97
CA ILE A 90 -1.95 -5.28 13.15
C ILE A 90 -1.01 -5.30 11.94
N THR A 91 -1.56 -5.17 10.73
CA THR A 91 -0.80 -5.26 9.47
C THR A 91 0.00 -3.98 9.21
N TYR A 92 -0.57 -2.82 9.51
CA TYR A 92 0.05 -1.51 9.34
C TYR A 92 -0.27 -0.62 10.56
N PRO A 93 0.44 -0.82 11.69
CA PRO A 93 0.21 -0.09 12.93
C PRO A 93 0.19 1.44 12.83
N PRO A 94 1.01 2.10 11.98
CA PRO A 94 0.98 3.56 11.85
C PRO A 94 -0.40 4.12 11.46
N VAL A 95 -1.33 3.28 10.99
CA VAL A 95 -2.70 3.66 10.65
C VAL A 95 -3.46 4.35 11.79
N VAL A 96 -3.15 4.03 13.04
CA VAL A 96 -3.85 4.58 14.22
C VAL A 96 -3.35 5.96 14.64
N ASN A 97 -2.30 6.46 13.99
CA ASN A 97 -1.66 7.74 14.33
C ASN A 97 -1.71 8.70 13.16
N TYR A 98 -2.84 8.75 12.45
CA TYR A 98 -3.15 9.86 11.56
C TYR A 98 -3.55 11.06 12.43
N SER A 99 -2.61 11.54 13.24
CA SER A 99 -2.73 12.60 14.25
C SER A 99 -3.01 13.98 13.64
N GLY A 100 -3.67 14.05 12.49
CA GLY A 100 -3.91 15.24 11.70
C GLY A 100 -5.18 15.08 10.88
N HIS A 101 -6.33 15.27 11.52
CA HIS A 101 -7.62 15.41 10.84
C HIS A 101 -7.59 16.54 9.78
N ALA A 102 -6.60 17.42 9.83
CA ALA A 102 -6.38 18.51 8.88
C ALA A 102 -6.25 18.06 7.41
N ASN A 103 -6.00 16.77 7.12
CA ASN A 103 -5.87 16.28 5.75
C ASN A 103 -6.83 15.15 5.39
N VAL A 104 -7.46 14.49 6.37
CA VAL A 104 -8.32 13.32 6.11
C VAL A 104 -9.55 13.72 5.29
N GLU A 105 -10.17 14.86 5.61
CA GLU A 105 -11.31 15.40 4.85
C GLU A 105 -10.94 15.66 3.39
N ALA A 106 -9.81 16.34 3.14
CA ALA A 106 -9.34 16.62 1.78
C ALA A 106 -8.98 15.34 0.99
N VAL A 107 -8.45 14.32 1.67
CA VAL A 107 -8.21 13.01 1.05
C VAL A 107 -9.53 12.30 0.75
N LEU A 108 -10.53 12.40 1.64
CA LEU A 108 -11.85 11.81 1.43
C LEU A 108 -12.54 12.47 0.22
N ASP A 109 -12.51 13.81 0.13
CA ASP A 109 -13.05 14.54 -1.02
C ASP A 109 -12.41 14.09 -2.33
N LEU A 110 -11.08 13.91 -2.36
CA LEU A 110 -10.38 13.38 -3.54
C LEU A 110 -10.80 11.95 -3.86
N MET A 111 -11.00 11.09 -2.84
CA MET A 111 -11.45 9.71 -3.05
C MET A 111 -12.87 9.67 -3.61
N ASP A 112 -13.77 10.51 -3.11
CA ASP A 112 -15.14 10.62 -3.60
C ASP A 112 -15.22 11.20 -5.03
N GLU A 113 -14.28 12.08 -5.41
CA GLU A 113 -14.14 12.54 -6.79
C GLU A 113 -13.65 11.42 -7.73
N LEU A 114 -12.73 10.58 -7.24
CA LEU A 114 -12.13 9.52 -8.05
C LEU A 114 -13.00 8.26 -8.16
N PHE A 115 -13.78 7.93 -7.13
CA PHE A 115 -14.45 6.63 -7.01
C PHE A 115 -15.94 6.77 -6.69
N ASP A 116 -16.80 6.21 -7.55
CA ASP A 116 -18.25 6.22 -7.34
C ASP A 116 -18.73 5.10 -6.38
N ASP A 117 -17.97 4.00 -6.25
CA ASP A 117 -18.32 2.89 -5.35
C ASP A 117 -17.50 2.98 -4.05
N PRO A 118 -18.15 3.20 -2.88
CA PRO A 118 -17.46 3.21 -1.59
C PRO A 118 -16.65 1.93 -1.29
N LYS A 119 -16.97 0.80 -1.94
CA LYS A 119 -16.19 -0.43 -1.81
C LYS A 119 -14.79 -0.32 -2.40
N ASP A 120 -14.58 0.52 -3.41
CA ASP A 120 -13.26 0.77 -3.98
C ASP A 120 -12.41 1.56 -2.99
N ILE A 121 -12.97 2.61 -2.38
CA ILE A 121 -12.33 3.39 -1.32
C ILE A 121 -11.99 2.49 -0.12
N LEU A 122 -12.92 1.63 0.31
CA LEU A 122 -12.70 0.63 1.36
C LEU A 122 -11.55 -0.32 1.00
N ARG A 123 -11.51 -0.83 -0.23
CA ARG A 123 -10.45 -1.72 -0.72
C ARG A 123 -9.11 -1.03 -0.74
N ILE A 124 -9.02 0.19 -1.28
CA ILE A 124 -7.81 1.01 -1.30
C ILE A 124 -7.31 1.24 0.12
N SER A 125 -8.20 1.61 1.03
CA SER A 125 -7.88 1.85 2.44
C SER A 125 -7.36 0.62 3.17
N MET A 126 -7.79 -0.58 2.78
CA MET A 126 -7.26 -1.84 3.33
C MET A 126 -5.89 -2.21 2.75
N VAL A 127 -5.65 -1.91 1.48
CA VAL A 127 -4.41 -2.29 0.77
C VAL A 127 -3.30 -1.28 1.02
N GLU A 128 -3.61 0.01 0.96
CA GLU A 128 -2.70 1.15 1.16
C GLU A 128 -3.26 2.10 2.23
N PRO A 129 -3.37 1.65 3.50
CA PRO A 129 -3.92 2.46 4.58
C PRO A 129 -3.21 3.81 4.74
N ILE A 130 -1.91 3.87 4.38
CA ILE A 130 -1.08 5.08 4.45
C ILE A 130 -1.65 6.25 3.66
N VAL A 131 -2.53 6.01 2.67
CA VAL A 131 -3.13 7.07 1.84
C VAL A 131 -3.76 8.18 2.68
N TRP A 132 -4.37 7.83 3.81
CA TRP A 132 -5.02 8.76 4.74
C TRP A 132 -4.05 9.66 5.53
N SER A 133 -2.75 9.36 5.52
CA SER A 133 -1.69 10.20 6.10
C SER A 133 -0.88 11.02 5.10
N LEU A 134 -1.01 10.73 3.81
CA LEU A 134 -0.19 11.40 2.80
C LEU A 134 -0.71 12.81 2.56
N PRO A 135 0.15 13.83 2.46
CA PRO A 135 -0.29 15.19 2.12
C PRO A 135 -1.17 15.20 0.87
N ILE A 136 -2.28 15.94 0.89
CA ILE A 136 -3.21 15.97 -0.25
C ILE A 136 -2.53 16.39 -1.55
N ASP A 137 -1.66 17.40 -1.51
CA ASP A 137 -0.93 17.89 -2.69
C ASP A 137 -0.08 16.79 -3.34
N ASP A 138 0.50 15.90 -2.53
CA ASP A 138 1.28 14.76 -3.01
C ASP A 138 0.39 13.74 -3.75
N LEU A 139 -0.81 13.47 -3.23
CA LEU A 139 -1.77 12.56 -3.86
C LEU A 139 -2.30 13.13 -5.16
N VAL A 140 -2.77 14.39 -5.14
CA VAL A 140 -3.26 15.10 -6.32
C VAL A 140 -2.19 15.15 -7.41
N SER A 141 -0.94 15.44 -7.04
CA SER A 141 0.17 15.47 -8.00
C SER A 141 0.43 14.10 -8.65
N ARG A 142 0.37 13.01 -7.88
CA ARG A 142 0.58 11.64 -8.39
C ARG A 142 -0.55 11.21 -9.32
N VAL A 143 -1.80 11.46 -8.92
CA VAL A 143 -3.00 11.14 -9.70
C VAL A 143 -3.02 11.95 -11.01
N SER A 144 -2.80 13.27 -10.90
CA SER A 144 -2.74 14.17 -12.07
C SER A 144 -1.62 13.80 -13.02
N PHE A 145 -0.42 13.48 -12.50
CA PHE A 145 0.69 13.03 -13.32
C PHE A 145 0.32 11.81 -14.14
N LEU A 146 -0.29 10.79 -13.52
CA LEU A 146 -0.67 9.56 -14.20
C LEU A 146 -1.71 9.82 -15.29
N SER A 147 -2.79 10.52 -14.95
CA SER A 147 -3.87 10.84 -15.89
C SER A 147 -3.36 11.68 -17.07
N GLN A 148 -2.57 12.73 -16.82
CA GLN A 148 -2.08 13.61 -17.89
C GLN A 148 -1.00 12.95 -18.75
N THR A 149 -0.08 12.21 -18.13
CA THR A 149 1.01 11.55 -18.87
C THR A 149 0.48 10.47 -19.79
N MET A 150 -0.54 9.72 -19.36
CA MET A 150 -1.14 8.63 -20.12
C MET A 150 -2.44 9.00 -20.84
N GLU A 151 -2.88 10.26 -20.75
CA GLU A 151 -4.12 10.75 -21.37
C GLU A 151 -5.32 9.85 -21.01
N LEU A 152 -5.42 9.50 -19.72
CA LEU A 152 -6.46 8.63 -19.20
C LEU A 152 -7.73 9.41 -18.93
N ASP A 153 -8.87 8.85 -19.31
CA ASP A 153 -10.14 9.30 -18.78
C ASP A 153 -10.33 8.85 -17.32
N LEU A 154 -11.43 9.30 -16.70
CA LEU A 154 -11.70 9.03 -15.29
C LEU A 154 -11.95 7.55 -15.02
N ASP A 155 -12.62 6.83 -15.93
CA ASP A 155 -12.94 5.41 -15.75
C ASP A 155 -11.68 4.53 -15.86
N GLU A 156 -10.81 4.86 -16.80
CA GLU A 156 -9.50 4.22 -16.96
C GLU A 156 -8.58 4.47 -15.76
N LEU A 157 -8.50 5.74 -15.32
CA LEU A 157 -7.74 6.12 -14.13
C LEU A 157 -8.24 5.37 -12.89
N ARG A 158 -9.55 5.32 -12.70
CA ARG A 158 -10.20 4.58 -11.61
C ARG A 158 -9.86 3.10 -11.65
N SER A 159 -9.97 2.46 -12.82
CA SER A 159 -9.63 1.06 -13.02
C SER A 159 -8.17 0.75 -12.63
N ILE A 160 -7.24 1.62 -13.05
CA ILE A 160 -5.82 1.51 -12.71
C ILE A 160 -5.59 1.67 -11.21
N LEU A 161 -6.16 2.69 -10.57
CA LEU A 161 -5.96 2.97 -9.14
C LEU A 161 -6.60 1.90 -8.24
N THR A 162 -7.75 1.35 -8.61
CA THR A 162 -8.39 0.24 -7.87
C THR A 162 -7.62 -1.07 -7.99
N SER A 163 -7.04 -1.34 -9.17
CA SER A 163 -6.25 -2.56 -9.41
C SER A 163 -4.84 -2.48 -8.83
N LEU A 164 -4.25 -1.29 -8.76
CA LEU A 164 -2.95 -1.03 -8.15
C LEU A 164 -2.99 0.20 -7.21
N PRO A 165 -3.58 0.07 -6.01
CA PRO A 165 -3.65 1.18 -5.03
C PRO A 165 -2.27 1.74 -4.66
N LYS A 166 -1.21 0.94 -4.80
CA LYS A 166 0.16 1.36 -4.55
C LYS A 166 0.57 2.61 -5.33
N LEU A 167 -0.07 2.93 -6.45
CA LEU A 167 0.17 4.14 -7.22
C LEU A 167 -0.07 5.43 -6.41
N PHE A 168 -0.92 5.43 -5.39
CA PHE A 168 -1.05 6.55 -4.45
C PHE A 168 0.24 6.79 -3.64
N THR A 169 1.10 5.79 -3.49
CA THR A 169 2.29 5.84 -2.61
C THR A 169 3.61 5.87 -3.39
N LEU A 170 3.63 5.43 -4.64
CA LEU A 170 4.82 5.49 -5.48
C LEU A 170 5.14 6.94 -5.83
N ARG A 171 6.41 7.31 -5.63
CA ARG A 171 6.91 8.64 -6.02
C ARG A 171 7.06 8.72 -7.53
N VAL A 172 6.67 9.84 -8.11
CA VAL A 172 6.77 10.09 -9.56
C VAL A 172 8.23 10.05 -9.99
N ASP A 173 9.07 10.94 -9.45
CA ASP A 173 10.42 11.23 -9.98
C ASP A 173 11.39 10.05 -9.96
N ASN A 174 11.32 9.20 -8.93
CA ASN A 174 12.30 8.13 -8.72
C ASN A 174 11.71 6.72 -8.84
N ASN A 175 10.43 6.59 -9.18
CA ASN A 175 9.77 5.30 -9.31
C ASN A 175 8.96 5.19 -10.59
N VAL A 176 7.93 6.01 -10.77
CA VAL A 176 7.01 5.87 -11.92
C VAL A 176 7.68 6.41 -13.19
N MET A 177 8.17 7.65 -13.16
CA MET A 177 8.74 8.33 -14.32
C MET A 177 9.92 7.57 -14.96
N PRO A 178 10.92 7.06 -14.21
CA PRO A 178 12.02 6.30 -14.82
C PRO A 178 11.58 5.02 -15.54
N LYS A 179 10.46 4.40 -15.12
CA LYS A 179 9.91 3.25 -15.84
C LYS A 179 9.25 3.68 -17.14
N LEU A 180 8.46 4.75 -17.11
CA LEU A 180 7.82 5.29 -18.30
C LEU A 180 8.85 5.69 -19.35
N GLU A 181 9.88 6.43 -18.93
CA GLU A 181 10.99 6.83 -19.80
C GLU A 181 11.72 5.61 -20.41
N PHE A 182 11.87 4.53 -19.64
CA PHE A 182 12.46 3.30 -20.15
C PHE A 182 11.57 2.63 -21.20
N PHE A 183 10.27 2.48 -20.94
CA PHE A 183 9.37 1.90 -21.95
C PHE A 183 9.29 2.76 -23.21
N LEU A 184 9.26 4.09 -23.08
CA LEU A 184 9.25 5.01 -24.23
C LEU A 184 10.50 4.96 -25.11
N GLN A 185 11.59 4.32 -24.65
CA GLN A 185 12.76 4.03 -25.51
C GLN A 185 12.51 2.83 -26.44
N HIS A 186 11.47 2.04 -26.18
CA HIS A 186 11.21 0.75 -26.82
C HIS A 186 9.82 0.64 -27.48
N MET A 187 8.90 1.57 -27.19
CA MET A 187 7.56 1.58 -27.77
C MET A 187 6.99 3.00 -27.86
N SER A 188 5.92 3.18 -28.62
CA SER A 188 5.25 4.47 -28.72
C SER A 188 4.51 4.82 -27.42
N LYS A 189 4.09 6.09 -27.29
CA LYS A 189 3.27 6.53 -26.16
C LYS A 189 1.91 5.83 -26.13
N GLU A 190 1.33 5.58 -27.30
CA GLU A 190 0.05 4.90 -27.47
C GLU A 190 0.16 3.43 -27.03
N ASP A 191 1.19 2.72 -27.51
CA ASP A 191 1.45 1.33 -27.09
C ASP A 191 1.69 1.24 -25.58
N LEU A 192 2.47 2.17 -25.01
CA LEU A 192 2.73 2.19 -23.57
C LEU A 192 1.46 2.42 -22.76
N ARG A 193 0.58 3.31 -23.21
CA ARG A 193 -0.71 3.54 -22.57
C ARG A 193 -1.53 2.26 -22.54
N ASP A 194 -1.65 1.57 -23.67
CA ASP A 194 -2.37 0.29 -23.75
C ASP A 194 -1.71 -0.79 -22.88
N TYR A 195 -0.38 -0.82 -22.82
CA TYR A 195 0.39 -1.72 -21.95
C TYR A 195 0.10 -1.49 -20.45
N VAL A 196 0.01 -0.22 -20.04
CA VAL A 196 -0.33 0.17 -18.66
C VAL A 196 -1.77 -0.19 -18.35
N LEU A 197 -2.70 0.01 -19.28
CA LEU A 197 -4.12 -0.36 -19.11
C LEU A 197 -4.29 -1.88 -18.99
N GLU A 198 -3.54 -2.67 -19.79
CA GLU A 198 -3.55 -4.13 -19.69
C GLU A 198 -2.93 -4.60 -18.36
N SER A 199 -1.81 -4.00 -17.94
CA SER A 199 -1.12 -4.40 -16.71
C SER A 199 -0.50 -3.23 -15.94
N PRO A 200 -1.29 -2.56 -15.05
CA PRO A 200 -0.79 -1.43 -14.27
C PRO A 200 0.40 -1.79 -13.38
N THR A 201 0.49 -3.07 -12.98
CA THR A 201 1.53 -3.62 -12.11
C THR A 201 2.96 -3.41 -12.62
N ILE A 202 3.15 -3.18 -13.93
CA ILE A 202 4.45 -2.80 -14.50
C ILE A 202 5.01 -1.54 -13.81
N LEU A 203 4.16 -0.60 -13.40
CA LEU A 203 4.56 0.65 -12.74
C LEU A 203 5.08 0.42 -11.32
N SER A 204 4.80 -0.73 -10.72
CA SER A 204 5.29 -1.14 -9.39
C SER A 204 6.43 -2.16 -9.42
N SER A 205 6.71 -2.76 -10.58
CA SER A 205 7.77 -3.77 -10.73
C SER A 205 9.17 -3.17 -10.66
N SER A 206 10.16 -3.97 -10.26
CA SER A 206 11.56 -3.52 -10.27
C SER A 206 12.02 -3.24 -11.71
N LEU A 207 12.44 -2.00 -11.97
CA LEU A 207 12.98 -1.62 -13.27
C LEU A 207 14.21 -2.46 -13.62
N ASP A 208 15.22 -2.47 -12.74
CA ASP A 208 16.48 -3.15 -13.02
C ASP A 208 16.43 -4.66 -12.72
N GLY A 209 15.62 -5.09 -11.76
CA GLY A 209 15.54 -6.49 -11.36
C GLY A 209 14.58 -7.34 -12.20
N ARG A 210 13.66 -6.72 -12.95
CA ARG A 210 12.66 -7.44 -13.74
C ARG A 210 12.46 -6.86 -15.13
N ILE A 211 12.18 -5.56 -15.23
CA ILE A 211 11.74 -4.96 -16.50
C ILE A 211 12.89 -4.95 -17.52
N ARG A 212 14.04 -4.34 -17.19
CA ARG A 212 15.19 -4.27 -18.11
C ARG A 212 15.69 -5.65 -18.56
N PRO A 213 15.92 -6.64 -17.67
CA PRO A 213 16.40 -7.95 -18.11
C PRO A 213 15.44 -8.67 -19.05
N ARG A 214 14.13 -8.52 -18.85
CA ARG A 214 13.12 -9.17 -19.70
C ARG A 214 13.01 -8.50 -21.06
N ILE A 215 12.97 -7.16 -21.10
CA ILE A 215 12.99 -6.42 -22.37
C ILE A 215 14.24 -6.77 -23.16
N GLY A 216 15.42 -6.82 -22.53
CA GLY A 216 16.66 -7.22 -23.21
C GLY A 216 16.55 -8.59 -23.87
N GLN A 217 16.02 -9.59 -23.16
CA GLN A 217 15.82 -10.95 -23.71
C GLN A 217 14.78 -11.01 -24.83
N ILE A 218 13.71 -10.20 -24.76
CA ILE A 218 12.69 -10.12 -25.81
C ILE A 218 13.31 -9.53 -27.09
N LEU A 219 14.07 -8.44 -26.96
CA LEU A 219 14.75 -7.77 -28.08
C LEU A 219 15.84 -8.67 -28.70
N GLU A 220 16.59 -9.42 -27.90
CA GLU A 220 17.59 -10.39 -28.39
C GLU A 220 16.97 -11.51 -29.24
N LEU A 221 15.72 -11.88 -28.96
CA LEU A 221 14.94 -12.82 -29.78
C LEU A 221 14.36 -12.17 -31.05
N GLY A 222 14.51 -10.86 -31.23
CA GLY A 222 14.03 -10.11 -32.40
C GLY A 222 12.56 -9.71 -32.35
N PHE A 223 11.92 -9.80 -31.17
CA PHE A 223 10.54 -9.33 -30.99
C PHE A 223 10.48 -7.85 -30.63
N ASP A 224 9.47 -7.16 -31.13
CA ASP A 224 9.09 -5.84 -30.60
C ASP A 224 8.40 -6.02 -29.24
N ILE A 225 8.62 -5.08 -28.32
CA ILE A 225 7.97 -5.10 -27.01
C ILE A 225 6.47 -4.83 -27.13
N SER A 226 6.06 -3.95 -28.07
CA SER A 226 4.65 -3.64 -28.32
C SER A 226 3.84 -4.87 -28.76
N ASP A 227 4.48 -5.83 -29.42
CA ASP A 227 3.87 -7.10 -29.85
C ASP A 227 3.80 -8.15 -28.73
N THR A 228 4.41 -7.89 -27.57
CA THR A 228 4.38 -8.81 -26.43
C THR A 228 3.29 -8.44 -25.43
N PRO A 229 2.45 -9.39 -24.98
CA PRO A 229 1.42 -9.09 -23.99
C PRO A 229 1.99 -8.58 -22.66
N ALA A 230 1.34 -7.61 -22.02
CA ALA A 230 1.83 -7.03 -20.77
C ALA A 230 1.94 -8.04 -19.63
N TYR A 231 1.08 -9.06 -19.62
CA TYR A 231 1.16 -10.14 -18.64
C TYR A 231 2.50 -10.91 -18.70
N LEU A 232 3.17 -10.97 -19.86
CA LEU A 232 4.46 -11.67 -20.00
C LEU A 232 5.52 -11.00 -19.13
N MET A 233 5.53 -9.67 -19.08
CA MET A 233 6.43 -8.88 -18.23
C MET A 233 6.21 -9.11 -16.74
N MET A 234 5.01 -9.56 -16.37
CA MET A 234 4.59 -9.77 -14.98
C MET A 234 4.48 -11.24 -14.58
N SER A 235 4.63 -12.15 -15.53
CA SER A 235 4.67 -13.59 -15.31
C SER A 235 5.79 -13.99 -14.33
N ASN A 236 5.69 -15.16 -13.70
CA ASN A 236 6.79 -15.66 -12.87
C ASN A 236 8.01 -16.05 -13.74
N ASN A 237 9.19 -16.19 -13.14
CA ASN A 237 10.42 -16.45 -13.89
C ASN A 237 10.34 -17.73 -14.72
N LYS A 238 9.75 -18.80 -14.17
CA LYS A 238 9.57 -20.08 -14.88
C LYS A 238 8.71 -19.93 -16.13
N GLN A 239 7.64 -19.15 -16.06
CA GLN A 239 6.77 -18.87 -17.20
C GLN A 239 7.49 -18.04 -18.27
N PHE A 240 8.21 -17.00 -17.86
CA PHE A 240 8.99 -16.16 -18.77
C PHE A 240 10.10 -16.96 -19.48
N GLU A 241 10.84 -17.77 -18.72
CA GLU A 241 11.88 -18.66 -19.26
C GLU A 241 11.28 -19.68 -20.23
N ALA A 242 10.16 -20.31 -19.88
CA ALA A 242 9.49 -21.26 -20.76
C ALA A 242 8.98 -20.61 -22.05
N TRP A 243 8.53 -19.35 -22.01
CA TRP A 243 8.19 -18.58 -23.22
C TRP A 243 9.43 -18.31 -24.08
N ARG A 244 10.51 -17.81 -23.47
CA ARG A 244 11.77 -17.52 -24.17
C ARG A 244 12.34 -18.75 -24.86
N ASP A 245 12.38 -19.88 -24.14
CA ASP A 245 13.05 -21.10 -24.59
C ASP A 245 12.34 -21.73 -25.82
N GLN A 246 11.06 -21.42 -26.05
CA GLN A 246 10.33 -21.83 -27.27
C GLN A 246 10.93 -21.24 -28.55
N PHE A 247 11.62 -20.11 -28.46
CA PHE A 247 12.19 -19.40 -29.61
C PHE A 247 13.71 -19.57 -29.72
N THR A 248 14.40 -19.92 -28.64
CA THR A 248 15.85 -20.20 -28.68
C THR A 248 16.16 -21.55 -29.31
N THR A 249 15.23 -22.51 -29.28
CA THR A 249 15.46 -23.90 -29.76
C THR A 249 15.38 -24.03 -31.30
N THR A 250 15.01 -22.96 -32.01
CA THR A 250 14.74 -22.97 -33.46
C THR A 250 15.92 -22.42 -34.29
N VAL A 251 16.97 -21.88 -33.67
CA VAL A 251 18.09 -21.20 -34.37
C VAL A 251 19.34 -22.11 -34.50
N SER A 252 19.29 -23.35 -34.00
CA SER A 252 20.41 -24.30 -34.02
C SER A 252 20.19 -25.54 -34.90
N GLY A 253 19.32 -25.47 -35.90
CA GLY A 253 19.04 -26.56 -36.86
C GLY A 253 19.42 -26.20 -38.29
#